data_AF-A0A9P4MZT4-F1
#
_entry.id   AF-A0A9P4MZT4-F1
#
_cell.length_a   1.000
_cell.length_b   1.000
_cell.length_c   1.000
_cell.angle_alpha   90.00
_cell.angle_beta   90.00
_cell.angle_gamma   90.00
#
_symmetry.space_group_name_H-M   'P 1'
#
loop_
_entity.id
_entity.type
_entity.pdbx_description
1 polymer ?
#
loop_
_entity_poly.entity_id
_entity_poly.type
_entity_poly.pdbx_seq_one_letter_code
_entity_poly.pdbx_strand_id
1 'polypeptide(L)'
;MDTTMSPSPAAFSYADVPTPPASSIAPSHHPSPLPQPRKKPLKPGSSKESELIQYLDHGITSIKRRWAKRMFKDEEIGKDDVRGYHNFKEAATDIDSLIDVIWVSSSPNLQIPYLLSIALMIADFLHDFLPAPRATFQLLDKLDHAFSSLLQGKNSDTCEFLPGFEGGRTVTTTDKVRLKSIVERTRLTVVEVLSRDNREDRDVSTEFQDERMEEDIEQEGRKGDTVKFEGFNEDDDDDDDDDEREEMHIAKVYERTIGELGDVLGGPPIGIITDD
;
A
#
# COMPACT_ATOMS: atom_id res chain seq x y z
N MET A 1 -58.30 -57.68 -29.50
CA MET A 1 -59.37 -56.76 -29.09
C MET A 1 -58.94 -56.10 -27.79
N ASP A 2 -58.79 -54.78 -27.87
CA ASP A 2 -58.88 -53.71 -26.86
C ASP A 2 -58.42 -53.86 -25.39
N THR A 3 -57.40 -53.06 -25.06
CA THR A 3 -57.40 -51.85 -24.20
C THR A 3 -57.93 -51.89 -22.75
N THR A 4 -57.20 -51.14 -21.89
CA THR A 4 -57.50 -50.53 -20.56
C THR A 4 -56.83 -51.24 -19.36
N MET A 5 -56.20 -50.61 -18.36
CA MET A 5 -55.77 -49.23 -18.06
C MET A 5 -54.90 -49.30 -16.79
N SER A 6 -53.82 -48.50 -16.68
CA SER A 6 -53.03 -48.32 -15.44
C SER A 6 -53.84 -47.54 -14.37
N PRO A 7 -53.37 -47.43 -13.10
CA PRO A 7 -52.31 -46.46 -12.78
C PRO A 7 -51.23 -46.93 -11.78
N SER A 8 -50.14 -46.17 -11.83
CA SER A 8 -48.85 -46.25 -11.15
C SER A 8 -48.91 -46.00 -9.63
N PRO A 9 -47.97 -46.56 -8.83
CA PRO A 9 -47.60 -46.01 -7.53
C PRO A 9 -46.63 -44.84 -7.71
N ALA A 10 -46.78 -43.83 -6.86
CA ALA A 10 -45.97 -42.62 -6.81
C ALA A 10 -44.52 -42.94 -6.35
N ALA A 11 -43.55 -42.64 -7.21
CA ALA A 11 -42.14 -42.56 -6.83
C ALA A 11 -41.85 -41.12 -6.40
N PHE A 12 -41.46 -40.94 -5.13
CA PHE A 12 -40.98 -39.67 -4.61
C PHE A 12 -39.60 -39.38 -5.22
N SER A 13 -39.55 -38.43 -6.13
CA SER A 13 -38.33 -37.81 -6.65
C SER A 13 -37.72 -36.90 -5.58
N TYR A 14 -36.49 -37.21 -5.15
CA TYR A 14 -35.65 -36.29 -4.40
C TYR A 14 -35.33 -35.11 -5.32
N ALA A 15 -36.05 -34.01 -5.12
CA ALA A 15 -35.80 -32.75 -5.79
C ALA A 15 -34.45 -32.18 -5.35
N ASP A 16 -33.70 -31.73 -6.35
CA ASP A 16 -32.52 -30.88 -6.28
C ASP A 16 -32.51 -29.96 -5.07
N VAL A 17 -31.51 -30.14 -4.21
CA VAL A 17 -31.10 -29.12 -3.26
C VAL A 17 -30.21 -28.16 -4.03
N PRO A 18 -30.57 -26.87 -4.18
CA PRO A 18 -29.71 -25.93 -4.89
C PRO A 18 -28.45 -25.70 -4.06
N THR A 19 -27.31 -26.22 -4.52
CA THR A 19 -25.99 -25.82 -4.05
C THR A 19 -25.88 -24.31 -4.28
N PRO A 20 -25.54 -23.49 -3.25
CA PRO A 20 -25.34 -22.06 -3.47
C PRO A 20 -24.21 -21.86 -4.49
N PRO A 21 -24.29 -20.81 -5.33
CA PRO A 21 -23.26 -20.53 -6.30
C PRO A 21 -21.94 -20.23 -5.59
N ALA A 22 -20.84 -20.79 -6.09
CA ALA A 22 -19.50 -20.37 -5.72
C ALA A 22 -19.28 -18.94 -6.23
N SER A 23 -19.62 -17.95 -5.42
CA SER A 23 -19.27 -16.55 -5.61
C SER A 23 -19.21 -15.89 -4.24
N SER A 24 -18.20 -16.26 -3.47
CA SER A 24 -17.70 -15.42 -2.39
C SER A 24 -16.36 -14.87 -2.88
N ILE A 25 -16.42 -13.79 -3.64
CA ILE A 25 -15.29 -12.86 -3.68
C ILE A 25 -15.32 -12.25 -2.30
N ALA A 26 -14.43 -12.69 -1.41
CA ALA A 26 -14.20 -11.99 -0.17
C ALA A 26 -13.91 -10.53 -0.53
N PRO A 27 -14.56 -9.54 0.09
CA PRO A 27 -14.15 -8.15 -0.07
C PRO A 27 -12.68 -8.11 0.32
N SER A 28 -11.86 -7.69 -0.61
CA SER A 28 -10.46 -7.55 -0.31
C SER A 28 -10.29 -6.51 0.79
N HIS A 29 -9.50 -6.86 1.82
CA HIS A 29 -9.28 -5.99 2.97
C HIS A 29 -8.41 -4.77 2.65
N HIS A 30 -8.02 -4.59 1.38
CA HIS A 30 -7.15 -3.50 0.96
C HIS A 30 -7.97 -2.26 0.57
N PRO A 31 -7.61 -1.07 1.08
CA PRO A 31 -8.28 0.18 0.74
C PRO A 31 -8.12 0.58 -0.74
N SER A 32 -7.16 0.00 -1.48
CA SER A 32 -6.95 0.20 -2.92
C SER A 32 -6.66 -1.14 -3.62
N PRO A 33 -7.68 -1.81 -4.19
CA PRO A 33 -7.48 -3.07 -4.91
C PRO A 33 -6.66 -2.94 -6.17
N LEU A 34 -5.71 -3.86 -6.36
CA LEU A 34 -5.18 -4.09 -7.70
C LEU A 34 -6.32 -4.57 -8.62
N PRO A 35 -6.45 -4.00 -9.82
CA PRO A 35 -7.48 -4.41 -10.77
C PRO A 35 -7.26 -5.85 -11.24
N GLN A 36 -8.30 -6.47 -11.81
CA GLN A 36 -8.16 -7.81 -12.36
C GLN A 36 -7.20 -7.80 -13.57
N PRO A 37 -6.10 -8.57 -13.53
CA PRO A 37 -5.14 -8.63 -14.64
C PRO A 37 -5.80 -9.24 -15.89
N ARG A 38 -5.35 -8.83 -17.08
CA ARG A 38 -5.77 -9.42 -18.35
C ARG A 38 -5.44 -10.91 -18.40
N LYS A 39 -6.36 -11.72 -18.92
CA LYS A 39 -6.18 -13.18 -19.09
C LYS A 39 -4.96 -13.59 -19.93
N LYS A 40 -4.47 -12.71 -20.80
CA LYS A 40 -3.30 -12.99 -21.66
C LYS A 40 -2.35 -11.79 -21.63
N PRO A 41 -1.05 -12.02 -21.39
CA PRO A 41 -0.01 -11.01 -21.51
C PRO A 41 -0.03 -10.32 -22.87
N LEU A 42 0.50 -9.10 -22.93
CA LEU A 42 0.81 -8.47 -24.21
C LEU A 42 1.88 -9.28 -24.94
N LYS A 43 1.70 -9.44 -26.25
CA LYS A 43 2.67 -10.14 -27.09
C LYS A 43 3.92 -9.27 -27.24
N PRO A 44 5.13 -9.81 -26.95
CA PRO A 44 6.39 -9.12 -27.19
C PRO A 44 6.51 -8.59 -28.62
N GLY A 45 6.89 -7.32 -28.78
CA GLY A 45 7.01 -6.60 -30.05
C GLY A 45 5.68 -6.20 -30.71
N SER A 46 4.55 -6.30 -30.01
CA SER A 46 3.25 -5.90 -30.59
C SER A 46 3.01 -4.39 -30.51
N SER A 47 2.22 -3.83 -31.43
CA SER A 47 1.87 -2.40 -31.40
C SER A 47 1.23 -1.96 -30.08
N LYS A 48 0.41 -2.83 -29.47
CA LYS A 48 -0.20 -2.57 -28.15
C LYS A 48 0.82 -2.51 -27.02
N GLU A 49 1.89 -3.28 -27.12
CA GLU A 49 2.99 -3.22 -26.16
C GLU A 49 3.79 -1.93 -26.34
N SER A 50 4.10 -1.55 -27.59
CA SER A 50 4.80 -0.28 -27.87
C SER A 50 3.99 0.93 -27.44
N GLU A 51 2.67 0.93 -27.66
CA GLU A 51 1.77 1.99 -27.22
C GLU A 51 1.70 2.07 -25.69
N LEU A 52 1.64 0.91 -25.00
CA LEU A 52 1.70 0.87 -23.54
C LEU A 52 3.03 1.42 -23.02
N ILE A 53 4.17 1.00 -23.58
CA ILE A 53 5.50 1.50 -23.20
C ILE A 53 5.54 3.03 -23.34
N GLN A 54 5.09 3.56 -24.49
CA GLN A 54 5.02 5.01 -24.69
C GLN A 54 4.13 5.66 -23.63
N TYR A 55 2.93 5.14 -23.39
CA TYR A 55 2.02 5.68 -22.38
C TYR A 55 2.65 5.71 -20.98
N LEU A 56 3.29 4.62 -20.56
CA LEU A 56 3.95 4.52 -19.25
C LEU A 56 5.13 5.48 -19.14
N ASP A 57 5.97 5.59 -20.17
CA ASP A 57 7.11 6.50 -20.18
C ASP A 57 6.66 7.98 -20.11
N HIS A 58 5.60 8.33 -20.84
CA HIS A 58 4.99 9.66 -20.76
C HIS A 58 4.37 9.92 -19.38
N GLY A 59 3.73 8.92 -18.78
CA GLY A 59 3.18 8.99 -17.42
C GLY A 59 4.26 9.25 -16.39
N ILE A 60 5.32 8.44 -16.37
CA ILE A 60 6.47 8.60 -15.47
C ILE A 60 7.13 9.97 -15.64
N THR A 61 7.34 10.40 -16.88
CA THR A 61 7.94 11.70 -17.17
C THR A 61 7.04 12.84 -16.68
N SER A 62 5.73 12.71 -16.86
CA SER A 62 4.76 13.70 -16.40
C SER A 62 4.75 13.82 -14.87
N ILE A 63 4.74 12.69 -14.15
CA ILE A 63 4.80 12.65 -12.69
C ILE A 63 6.11 13.27 -12.19
N LYS A 64 7.26 12.88 -12.73
CA LYS A 64 8.56 13.47 -12.37
C LYS A 64 8.62 14.97 -12.62
N ARG A 65 8.06 15.43 -13.74
CA ARG A 65 7.98 16.86 -14.07
C ARG A 65 7.11 17.62 -13.06
N ARG A 66 5.94 17.07 -12.69
CA ARG A 66 5.07 17.69 -11.67
C ARG A 66 5.74 17.72 -10.29
N TRP A 67 6.45 16.66 -9.91
CA TRP A 67 7.21 16.63 -8.67
C TRP A 67 8.36 17.63 -8.64
N ALA A 68 9.12 17.77 -9.73
CA ALA A 68 10.19 18.77 -9.84
C ALA A 68 9.65 20.20 -9.73
N LYS A 69 8.39 20.41 -10.12
CA LYS A 69 7.74 21.71 -10.08
C LYS A 69 7.07 22.06 -8.76
N ARG A 70 7.11 21.17 -7.75
CA ARG A 70 6.51 21.44 -6.43
C ARG A 70 7.03 22.71 -5.76
N MET A 71 8.25 23.12 -6.10
CA MET A 71 8.90 24.30 -5.52
C MET A 71 8.49 25.63 -6.19
N PHE A 72 7.80 25.57 -7.33
CA PHE A 72 7.37 26.76 -8.07
C PHE A 72 5.95 27.14 -7.67
N LYS A 73 5.71 28.44 -7.52
CA LYS A 73 4.36 28.96 -7.32
C LYS A 73 3.57 28.84 -8.61
N ASP A 74 2.27 28.55 -8.49
CA ASP A 74 1.36 28.42 -9.64
C ASP A 74 1.36 29.67 -10.55
N GLU A 75 1.63 30.86 -10.00
CA GLU A 75 1.70 32.13 -10.72
C GLU A 75 2.94 32.26 -11.62
N GLU A 76 4.01 31.51 -11.32
CA GLU A 76 5.26 31.48 -12.10
C GLU A 76 5.21 30.42 -13.21
N ILE A 77 4.20 29.55 -13.18
CA ILE A 77 3.96 28.51 -14.17
C ILE A 77 3.17 29.15 -15.32
N GLY A 78 3.73 29.10 -16.53
CA GLY A 78 3.05 29.62 -17.72
C GLY A 78 1.67 29.00 -17.91
N LYS A 79 0.73 29.72 -18.53
CA LYS A 79 -0.69 29.31 -18.68
C LYS A 79 -0.91 27.91 -19.31
N ASP A 80 0.06 27.42 -20.09
CA ASP A 80 0.04 26.10 -20.75
C ASP A 80 0.90 25.04 -20.01
N ASP A 81 1.46 25.39 -18.86
CA ASP A 81 2.47 24.58 -18.20
C ASP A 81 1.91 23.83 -16.99
N VAL A 82 2.40 22.61 -16.76
CA VAL A 82 1.78 21.68 -15.80
C VAL A 82 2.12 22.07 -14.37
N ARG A 83 1.08 22.24 -13.55
CA ARG A 83 1.14 22.53 -12.10
C ARG A 83 1.92 21.47 -11.32
N GLY A 84 2.75 21.91 -10.38
CA GLY A 84 3.42 21.03 -9.43
C GLY A 84 2.44 20.33 -8.48
N TYR A 85 2.92 19.30 -7.78
CA TYR A 85 2.16 18.66 -6.70
C TYR A 85 2.20 19.52 -5.44
N HIS A 86 1.05 19.72 -4.79
CA HIS A 86 0.94 20.48 -3.54
C HIS A 86 1.10 19.62 -2.29
N ASN A 87 0.76 18.34 -2.41
CA ASN A 87 0.86 17.36 -1.34
C ASN A 87 1.13 15.97 -1.93
N PHE A 88 1.55 15.03 -1.09
CA PHE A 88 1.83 13.67 -1.53
C PHE A 88 0.58 12.94 -2.05
N LYS A 89 -0.63 13.28 -1.57
CA LYS A 89 -1.88 12.63 -1.98
C LYS A 89 -2.17 12.81 -3.47
N GLU A 90 -1.89 13.98 -4.03
CA GLU A 90 -2.02 14.22 -5.48
C GLU A 90 -1.05 13.33 -6.28
N ALA A 91 0.22 13.26 -5.84
CA ALA A 91 1.23 12.41 -6.47
C ALA A 91 0.86 10.92 -6.36
N ALA A 92 0.39 10.50 -5.18
CA ALA A 92 -0.06 9.13 -4.93
C ALA A 92 -1.21 8.73 -5.85
N THR A 93 -2.15 9.63 -6.14
CA THR A 93 -3.28 9.36 -7.05
C THR A 93 -2.82 9.13 -8.49
N ASP A 94 -1.90 9.95 -8.98
CA ASP A 94 -1.32 9.81 -10.34
C ASP A 94 -0.49 8.51 -10.44
N ILE A 95 0.28 8.19 -9.40
CA ILE A 95 1.09 6.96 -9.33
C ILE A 95 0.20 5.71 -9.22
N ASP A 96 -0.85 5.75 -8.40
CA ASP A 96 -1.82 4.66 -8.21
C ASP A 96 -2.48 4.28 -9.53
N SER A 97 -2.93 5.27 -10.29
CA SER A 97 -3.50 5.09 -11.64
C SER A 97 -2.50 4.42 -12.59
N LEU A 98 -1.21 4.75 -12.48
CA LEU A 98 -0.17 4.17 -13.32
C LEU A 98 0.12 2.71 -12.94
N ILE A 99 0.15 2.40 -11.64
CA ILE A 99 0.28 1.03 -11.11
C ILE A 99 -0.85 0.15 -11.66
N ASP A 100 -2.08 0.65 -11.68
CA ASP A 100 -3.23 -0.08 -12.23
C ASP A 100 -3.04 -0.45 -13.70
N VAL A 101 -2.61 0.51 -14.52
CA VAL A 101 -2.37 0.26 -15.95
C VAL A 101 -1.25 -0.77 -16.14
N ILE A 102 -0.17 -0.66 -15.36
CA ILE A 102 0.94 -1.63 -15.39
C ILE A 102 0.42 -3.01 -15.00
N TRP A 103 -0.37 -3.11 -13.93
CA TRP A 103 -0.89 -4.37 -13.44
C TRP A 103 -1.84 -5.04 -14.45
N VAL A 104 -2.75 -4.28 -15.06
CA VAL A 104 -3.67 -4.77 -16.10
C VAL A 104 -2.94 -5.34 -17.31
N SER A 105 -1.72 -4.88 -17.62
CA SER A 105 -0.96 -5.36 -18.78
C SER A 105 -0.70 -6.88 -18.77
N SER A 106 -0.65 -7.49 -17.57
CA SER A 106 -0.29 -8.89 -17.34
C SER A 106 1.00 -9.33 -18.02
N SER A 107 1.93 -8.40 -18.25
CA SER A 107 3.21 -8.69 -18.89
C SER A 107 4.34 -8.55 -17.88
N PRO A 108 4.88 -9.65 -17.33
CA PRO A 108 5.89 -9.61 -16.26
C PRO A 108 7.14 -8.82 -16.66
N ASN A 109 7.52 -8.90 -17.94
CA ASN A 109 8.62 -8.15 -18.54
C ASN A 109 8.47 -6.62 -18.47
N LEU A 110 7.24 -6.12 -18.40
CA LEU A 110 6.95 -4.69 -18.23
C LEU A 110 6.65 -4.41 -16.77
N GLN A 111 5.81 -5.23 -16.14
CA GLN A 111 5.40 -5.05 -14.75
C GLN A 111 6.59 -4.91 -13.81
N ILE A 112 7.55 -5.84 -13.85
CA ILE A 112 8.69 -5.85 -12.93
C ILE A 112 9.53 -4.55 -13.06
N PRO A 113 10.09 -4.19 -14.24
CA PRO A 113 10.94 -3.00 -14.33
C PRO A 113 10.20 -1.68 -14.08
N TYR A 114 8.94 -1.56 -14.51
CA TYR A 114 8.16 -0.33 -14.29
C TYR A 114 7.74 -0.17 -12.82
N LEU A 115 7.29 -1.25 -12.15
CA LEU A 115 6.96 -1.19 -10.73
C LEU A 115 8.20 -0.90 -9.87
N LEU A 116 9.36 -1.49 -10.19
CA LEU A 116 10.62 -1.15 -9.51
C LEU A 116 10.98 0.33 -9.66
N SER A 117 10.77 0.89 -10.85
CA SER A 117 11.02 2.31 -11.12
C SER A 117 10.05 3.22 -10.35
N ILE A 118 8.79 2.83 -10.22
CA ILE A 118 7.78 3.53 -9.43
C ILE A 118 8.09 3.44 -7.94
N ALA A 119 8.44 2.26 -7.43
CA ALA A 119 8.78 2.09 -6.01
C ALA A 119 9.97 2.96 -5.60
N LEU A 120 10.99 3.04 -6.45
CA LEU A 120 12.11 3.96 -6.24
C LEU A 120 11.66 5.43 -6.23
N MET A 121 10.79 5.82 -7.18
CA MET A 121 10.24 7.17 -7.26
C MET A 121 9.46 7.55 -5.99
N ILE A 122 8.64 6.64 -5.46
CA ILE A 122 7.89 6.86 -4.22
C ILE A 122 8.86 7.09 -3.06
N ALA A 123 9.90 6.26 -2.94
CA ALA A 123 10.89 6.40 -1.87
C ALA A 123 11.62 7.76 -1.92
N ASP A 124 11.84 8.31 -3.12
CA ASP A 124 12.40 9.65 -3.29
C ASP A 124 11.38 10.75 -2.97
N PHE A 125 10.12 10.57 -3.35
CA PHE A 125 9.06 11.57 -3.17
C PHE A 125 8.66 11.77 -1.71
N LEU A 126 8.66 10.71 -0.89
CA LEU A 126 8.22 10.79 0.50
C LEU A 126 8.98 11.82 1.34
N HIS A 127 10.27 12.03 1.06
CA HIS A 127 11.11 13.02 1.76
C HIS A 127 10.76 14.47 1.43
N ASP A 128 10.01 14.69 0.35
CA ASP A 128 9.82 16.01 -0.26
C ASP A 128 8.45 16.63 0.01
N PHE A 129 7.58 15.90 0.69
CA PHE A 129 6.23 16.34 1.04
C PHE A 129 6.03 16.25 2.55
N LEU A 130 5.05 16.99 3.04
CA LEU A 130 4.54 16.79 4.39
C LEU A 130 4.00 15.34 4.54
N PRO A 131 4.11 14.76 5.73
CA PRO A 131 3.56 13.44 6.04
C PRO A 131 2.11 13.30 5.58
N ALA A 132 1.83 12.21 4.87
CA ALA A 132 0.48 11.86 4.43
C ALA A 132 0.23 10.37 4.67
N PRO A 133 0.16 9.92 5.94
CA PRO A 133 0.22 8.50 6.33
C PRO A 133 -0.78 7.64 5.55
N ARG A 134 -2.05 8.07 5.48
CA ARG A 134 -3.12 7.34 4.78
C ARG A 134 -2.82 7.12 3.29
N ALA A 135 -2.37 8.16 2.58
CA ALA A 135 -2.06 8.04 1.16
C ALA A 135 -0.80 7.19 0.92
N THR A 136 0.20 7.32 1.79
CA THR A 136 1.44 6.53 1.77
C THR A 136 1.15 5.05 1.98
N PHE A 137 0.43 4.67 3.04
CA PHE A 137 0.14 3.27 3.33
C PHE A 137 -0.75 2.62 2.27
N GLN A 138 -1.75 3.33 1.74
CA GLN A 138 -2.58 2.81 0.64
C GLN A 138 -1.76 2.46 -0.60
N LEU A 139 -0.83 3.34 -0.99
CA LEU A 139 0.00 3.14 -2.16
C LEU A 139 1.03 2.01 -1.95
N LEU A 140 1.65 1.96 -0.76
CA LEU A 140 2.65 0.96 -0.42
C LEU A 140 2.04 -0.44 -0.22
N ASP A 141 0.84 -0.55 0.36
CA ASP A 141 0.12 -1.81 0.49
C ASP A 141 -0.22 -2.40 -0.89
N LYS A 142 -0.61 -1.54 -1.84
CA LYS A 142 -0.86 -1.94 -3.23
C LYS A 142 0.40 -2.44 -3.93
N LEU A 143 1.54 -1.76 -3.72
CA LEU A 143 2.83 -2.22 -4.24
C LEU A 143 3.30 -3.50 -3.57
N ASP A 144 3.09 -3.65 -2.26
CA ASP A 144 3.43 -4.87 -1.53
C ASP A 144 2.68 -6.07 -2.09
N HIS A 145 1.36 -5.92 -2.30
CA HIS A 145 0.54 -6.95 -2.93
C HIS A 145 0.97 -7.26 -4.37
N ALA A 146 1.35 -6.24 -5.16
CA ALA A 146 1.82 -6.43 -6.52
C ALA A 146 3.15 -7.20 -6.55
N PHE A 147 4.13 -6.81 -5.74
CA PHE A 147 5.44 -7.44 -5.70
C PHE A 147 5.40 -8.84 -5.09
N SER A 148 4.66 -9.08 -4.01
CA SER A 148 4.48 -10.41 -3.45
C SER A 148 3.88 -11.36 -4.49
N SER A 149 2.86 -10.89 -5.22
CA SER A 149 2.23 -11.68 -6.27
C SER A 149 3.19 -11.99 -7.43
N LEU A 150 4.02 -11.03 -7.84
CA LEU A 150 5.03 -11.23 -8.88
C LEU A 150 6.15 -12.18 -8.45
N LEU A 151 6.58 -12.12 -7.18
CA LEU A 151 7.61 -13.00 -6.63
C LEU A 151 7.15 -14.47 -6.61
N GLN A 152 5.89 -14.71 -6.22
CA GLN A 152 5.28 -16.03 -6.23
C GLN A 152 4.85 -16.50 -7.64
N GLY A 153 4.64 -15.56 -8.58
CA GLY A 153 4.04 -15.83 -9.88
C GLY A 153 2.55 -16.19 -9.81
N LYS A 154 1.89 -15.84 -8.70
CA LYS A 154 0.48 -16.08 -8.42
C LYS A 154 -0.10 -14.85 -7.74
N ASN A 155 -1.40 -14.60 -7.91
CA ASN A 155 -2.07 -13.57 -7.12
C ASN A 155 -2.07 -14.01 -5.65
N SER A 156 -1.52 -13.19 -4.75
CA SER A 156 -1.39 -13.54 -3.33
C SER A 156 -2.74 -13.75 -2.61
N ASP A 157 -3.82 -13.11 -3.08
CA ASP A 157 -5.13 -13.19 -2.43
C ASP A 157 -5.98 -14.34 -3.01
N THR A 158 -5.91 -14.58 -4.33
CA THR A 158 -6.71 -15.63 -4.99
C THR A 158 -5.96 -16.95 -5.22
N CYS A 159 -4.64 -16.97 -5.05
CA CYS A 159 -3.75 -18.08 -5.37
C CYS A 159 -3.80 -18.54 -6.84
N GLU A 160 -4.41 -17.76 -7.73
CA GLU A 160 -4.43 -18.04 -9.17
C GLU A 160 -3.08 -17.69 -9.81
N PHE A 161 -2.66 -18.47 -10.81
CA PHE A 161 -1.43 -18.18 -11.54
C PHE A 161 -1.52 -16.86 -12.29
N LEU A 162 -0.47 -16.03 -12.16
CA LEU A 162 -0.40 -14.80 -12.92
C LEU A 162 -0.15 -15.11 -14.41
N PRO A 163 -0.89 -14.47 -15.32
CA PRO A 163 -0.65 -14.62 -16.75
C PRO A 163 0.80 -14.25 -17.09
N GLY A 164 1.46 -15.06 -17.91
CA GLY A 164 2.86 -14.85 -18.28
C GLY A 164 3.90 -15.46 -17.34
N PHE A 165 3.46 -16.08 -16.24
CA PHE A 165 4.28 -16.94 -15.38
C PHE A 165 4.10 -18.45 -15.68
N GLU A 166 3.21 -18.77 -16.62
CA GLU A 166 2.98 -20.11 -17.18
C GLU A 166 4.26 -20.62 -17.87
N GLY A 167 5.11 -21.34 -17.13
CA GLY A 167 6.41 -21.83 -17.62
C GLY A 167 7.55 -21.78 -16.61
N GLY A 168 7.28 -21.49 -15.33
CA GLY A 168 8.32 -21.40 -14.30
C GLY A 168 9.14 -20.12 -14.40
N ARG A 169 8.62 -19.12 -15.12
CA ARG A 169 9.21 -17.78 -15.12
C ARG A 169 9.09 -17.20 -13.73
N THR A 170 10.16 -16.62 -13.20
CA THR A 170 10.15 -15.93 -11.91
C THR A 170 10.87 -14.60 -12.03
N VAL A 171 10.66 -13.71 -11.06
CA VAL A 171 11.49 -12.51 -10.91
C VAL A 171 12.97 -12.91 -10.86
N THR A 172 13.82 -12.20 -11.61
CA THR A 172 15.25 -12.52 -11.70
C THR A 172 15.95 -12.26 -10.37
N THR A 173 17.08 -12.94 -10.09
CA THR A 173 17.86 -12.71 -8.87
C THR A 173 18.30 -11.24 -8.76
N THR A 174 18.67 -10.62 -9.88
CA THR A 174 19.04 -9.19 -9.94
C THR A 174 17.87 -8.29 -9.54
N ASP A 175 16.68 -8.55 -10.07
CA ASP A 175 15.48 -7.77 -9.73
C ASP A 175 15.06 -7.99 -8.27
N LYS A 176 15.24 -9.19 -7.71
CA LYS A 176 15.01 -9.48 -6.29
C LYS A 176 15.94 -8.69 -5.38
N VAL A 177 17.24 -8.63 -5.70
CA VAL A 177 18.21 -7.84 -4.94
C VAL A 177 17.88 -6.34 -5.02
N ARG A 178 17.49 -5.86 -6.21
CA ARG A 178 17.03 -4.48 -6.39
C ARG A 178 15.79 -4.17 -5.56
N LEU A 179 14.78 -5.04 -5.63
CA LEU A 179 13.55 -4.90 -4.87
C LEU A 179 13.83 -4.87 -3.37
N LYS A 180 14.68 -5.78 -2.87
CA LYS A 180 15.09 -5.81 -1.46
C LYS A 180 15.68 -4.46 -1.03
N SER A 181 16.64 -3.93 -1.78
CA SER A 181 17.28 -2.64 -1.47
C SER A 181 16.28 -1.48 -1.49
N ILE A 182 15.35 -1.46 -2.46
CA ILE A 182 14.30 -0.42 -2.55
C ILE A 182 13.33 -0.51 -1.37
N VAL A 183 12.90 -1.71 -1.01
CA VAL A 183 11.99 -1.97 0.11
C VAL A 183 12.61 -1.55 1.44
N GLU A 184 13.86 -1.95 1.70
CA GLU A 184 14.60 -1.55 2.89
C GLU A 184 14.73 -0.02 2.99
N ARG A 185 15.11 0.63 1.88
CA ARG A 185 15.19 2.09 1.80
C ARG A 185 13.83 2.75 2.06
N THR A 186 12.75 2.22 1.47
CA THR A 186 11.41 2.80 1.63
C THR A 186 10.92 2.69 3.06
N ARG A 187 11.15 1.56 3.75
CA ARG A 187 10.80 1.40 5.16
C ARG A 187 11.53 2.40 6.05
N LEU A 188 12.83 2.61 5.82
CA LEU A 188 13.60 3.61 6.55
C LEU A 188 13.05 5.03 6.30
N THR A 189 12.76 5.38 5.05
CA THR A 189 12.14 6.66 4.70
C THR A 189 10.79 6.85 5.39
N VAL A 190 9.91 5.84 5.38
CA VAL A 190 8.59 5.94 6.01
C VAL A 190 8.71 6.14 7.51
N VAL A 191 9.58 5.37 8.18
CA VAL A 191 9.87 5.56 9.61
C VAL A 191 10.37 6.97 9.88
N GLU A 192 11.33 7.47 9.09
CA GLU A 192 11.92 8.79 9.27
C GLU A 192 10.89 9.93 9.09
N VAL A 193 10.12 9.88 8.00
CA VAL A 193 9.16 10.94 7.65
C VAL A 193 7.97 10.94 8.61
N LEU A 194 7.42 9.77 8.95
CA LEU A 194 6.23 9.69 9.82
C LEU A 194 6.58 9.84 11.31
N SER A 195 7.72 9.30 11.77
CA SER A 195 8.12 9.49 13.19
C SER A 195 8.61 10.92 13.50
N ARG A 196 8.91 11.72 12.46
CA ARG A 196 9.28 13.12 12.64
C ARG A 196 8.07 13.99 12.95
N ASP A 197 6.93 13.71 12.32
CA ASP A 197 5.66 14.40 12.56
C ASP A 197 5.24 14.25 14.03
N ASN A 198 5.26 13.01 14.54
CA ASN A 198 4.89 12.67 15.92
C ASN A 198 5.79 13.33 16.99
N ARG A 199 6.93 13.92 16.61
CA ARG A 199 7.79 14.70 17.51
C ARG A 199 7.46 16.19 17.51
N GLU A 200 7.05 16.74 16.37
CA GLU A 200 6.72 18.16 16.24
C GLU A 200 5.39 18.49 16.96
N ASP A 201 4.48 17.52 17.10
CA ASP A 201 3.23 17.66 17.88
C ASP A 201 3.39 17.40 19.40
N ARG A 202 4.48 16.74 19.85
CA ARG A 202 4.75 16.47 21.28
C ARG A 202 5.48 17.59 22.02
N ASP A 203 5.98 18.61 21.33
CA ASP A 203 6.84 19.66 21.93
C ASP A 203 6.06 20.90 22.43
N VAL A 204 4.73 20.85 22.50
CA VAL A 204 3.88 21.94 23.05
C VAL A 204 3.38 21.71 24.48
N SER A 205 3.73 20.60 25.12
CA SER A 205 3.32 20.32 26.50
C SER A 205 4.45 19.64 27.27
N THR A 206 5.49 20.37 27.71
CA THR A 206 6.23 20.17 29.00
C THR A 206 7.40 21.17 29.12
N GLU A 207 7.14 22.47 29.22
CA GLU A 207 8.00 23.47 29.90
C GLU A 207 7.00 24.60 30.29
N PHE A 208 6.55 24.83 31.53
CA PHE A 208 7.29 25.25 32.73
C PHE A 208 6.45 24.97 34.00
N GLN A 209 6.81 23.95 34.78
CA GLN A 209 6.74 23.97 36.25
C GLN A 209 8.21 23.78 36.66
N ASP A 210 8.88 24.66 37.38
CA ASP A 210 8.68 25.03 38.77
C ASP A 210 9.80 26.04 39.09
N GLU A 211 9.52 27.23 39.64
CA GLU A 211 10.36 27.84 40.68
C GLU A 211 9.51 28.77 41.58
N ARG A 212 9.69 28.57 42.89
CA ARG A 212 8.94 29.11 44.04
C ARG A 212 9.34 30.55 44.44
N MET A 213 8.54 31.07 45.39
CA MET A 213 8.69 32.23 46.32
C MET A 213 7.98 33.52 45.83
N GLU A 214 7.21 34.30 46.62
CA GLU A 214 6.92 34.39 48.06
C GLU A 214 5.71 35.34 48.30
N GLU A 215 4.98 35.10 49.38
CA GLU A 215 4.28 36.03 50.31
C GLU A 215 3.12 37.00 49.90
N ASP A 216 1.96 36.65 50.47
CA ASP A 216 1.05 37.45 51.32
C ASP A 216 0.02 38.43 50.72
N ILE A 217 -1.27 38.17 50.99
CA ILE A 217 -2.26 39.11 51.56
C ILE A 217 -3.54 38.30 51.90
N GLU A 218 -3.89 38.31 53.18
CA GLU A 218 -5.12 37.78 53.77
C GLU A 218 -6.38 38.55 53.29
N GLN A 219 -7.47 37.85 52.96
CA GLN A 219 -8.80 38.32 53.39
C GLN A 219 -9.85 37.19 53.43
N GLU A 220 -10.51 37.09 54.58
CA GLU A 220 -11.53 36.12 54.93
C GLU A 220 -12.82 36.21 54.10
N GLY A 221 -13.43 35.04 53.86
CA GLY A 221 -14.86 34.87 54.10
C GLY A 221 -15.73 34.46 52.90
N ARG A 222 -15.95 33.16 52.71
CA ARG A 222 -17.30 32.55 52.76
C ARG A 222 -17.27 31.03 52.56
N LYS A 223 -17.95 30.35 53.47
CA LYS A 223 -18.37 28.94 53.44
C LYS A 223 -19.16 28.61 52.16
N GLY A 224 -18.80 27.48 51.55
CA GLY A 224 -19.57 26.73 50.55
C GLY A 224 -18.70 25.58 50.06
N ASP A 225 -18.56 24.51 50.83
CA ASP A 225 -19.29 23.26 50.57
C ASP A 225 -19.35 22.89 49.09
N THR A 226 -18.29 22.25 48.60
CA THR A 226 -18.35 21.24 47.55
C THR A 226 -17.17 20.30 47.78
N VAL A 227 -17.45 19.09 48.21
CA VAL A 227 -16.49 17.99 48.16
C VAL A 227 -16.24 17.65 46.69
N LYS A 228 -15.09 18.06 46.14
CA LYS A 228 -14.64 17.59 44.83
C LYS A 228 -13.97 16.24 45.07
N PHE A 229 -14.68 15.16 44.75
CA PHE A 229 -14.15 13.81 44.75
C PHE A 229 -13.06 13.73 43.68
N GLU A 230 -11.86 13.40 44.11
CA GLU A 230 -10.70 13.11 43.27
C GLU A 230 -10.92 11.71 42.68
N GLY A 231 -11.35 11.66 41.42
CA GLY A 231 -11.61 10.42 40.70
C GLY A 231 -12.49 10.71 39.49
N PHE A 232 -11.97 10.43 38.30
CA PHE A 232 -12.51 10.75 36.98
C PHE A 232 -12.22 12.18 36.51
N ASN A 233 -10.93 12.49 36.32
CA ASN A 233 -10.56 13.22 35.10
C ASN A 233 -10.64 12.18 33.97
N GLU A 234 -11.79 12.09 33.33
CA GLU A 234 -11.89 11.63 31.94
C GLU A 234 -11.52 12.85 31.09
N ASP A 235 -10.24 13.18 31.06
CA ASP A 235 -9.67 14.14 30.11
C ASP A 235 -8.96 13.29 29.04
N ASP A 236 -9.71 12.96 27.99
CA ASP A 236 -9.29 12.68 26.61
C ASP A 236 -8.02 11.81 26.41
N ASP A 237 -8.15 10.50 26.62
CA ASP A 237 -7.26 9.46 26.06
C ASP A 237 -7.69 9.11 24.61
N ASP A 238 -7.71 10.08 23.68
CA ASP A 238 -8.00 9.82 22.25
C ASP A 238 -6.76 9.96 21.34
N ASP A 239 -5.63 10.50 21.83
CA ASP A 239 -4.41 10.71 21.02
C ASP A 239 -3.45 9.51 21.02
N ASP A 240 -3.39 8.70 22.09
CA ASP A 240 -2.51 7.51 22.17
C ASP A 240 -2.97 6.38 21.22
N ASP A 241 -4.27 6.32 20.94
CA ASP A 241 -4.92 5.28 20.15
C ASP A 241 -4.66 5.41 18.63
N ASP A 242 -4.43 6.64 18.15
CA ASP A 242 -4.11 6.91 16.74
C ASP A 242 -2.61 6.71 16.46
N ASP A 243 -1.74 7.03 17.41
CA ASP A 243 -0.29 6.79 17.35
C ASP A 243 0.03 5.28 17.23
N GLU A 244 -0.57 4.43 18.06
CA GLU A 244 -0.38 2.96 17.98
C GLU A 244 -0.86 2.37 16.64
N ARG A 245 -1.92 2.93 16.05
CA ARG A 245 -2.41 2.51 14.73
C ARG A 245 -1.39 2.85 13.65
N GLU A 246 -0.81 4.04 13.68
CA GLU A 246 0.20 4.46 12.71
C GLU A 246 1.49 3.64 12.84
N GLU A 247 1.98 3.41 14.05
CA GLU A 247 3.14 2.55 14.29
C GLU A 247 2.91 1.13 13.76
N MET A 248 1.72 0.56 13.98
CA MET A 248 1.33 -0.73 13.42
C MET A 248 1.34 -0.72 11.88
N HIS A 249 0.91 0.38 11.25
CA HIS A 249 0.93 0.52 9.80
C HIS A 249 2.35 0.66 9.24
N ILE A 250 3.25 1.36 9.94
CA ILE A 250 4.68 1.47 9.57
C ILE A 250 5.33 0.08 9.58
N ALA A 251 5.04 -0.75 10.59
CA ALA A 251 5.58 -2.10 10.67
C ALA A 251 5.18 -2.99 9.48
N LYS A 252 3.96 -2.79 8.96
CA LYS A 252 3.37 -3.58 7.84
C LYS A 252 3.89 -3.18 6.46
N VAL A 253 4.64 -2.08 6.32
CA VAL A 253 5.15 -1.64 5.03
C VAL A 253 6.04 -2.72 4.40
N TYR A 254 5.61 -3.23 3.24
CA TYR A 254 6.26 -4.31 2.48
C TYR A 254 6.42 -5.64 3.22
N GLU A 255 5.57 -5.92 4.22
CA GLU A 255 5.64 -7.15 5.02
C GLU A 255 5.60 -8.41 4.14
N ARG A 256 4.66 -8.48 3.18
CA ARG A 256 4.51 -9.66 2.31
C ARG A 256 5.71 -9.83 1.40
N THR A 257 6.13 -8.76 0.75
CA THR A 257 7.27 -8.75 -0.18
C THR A 257 8.56 -9.17 0.52
N ILE A 258 8.80 -8.72 1.76
CA ILE A 258 9.98 -9.12 2.53
C ILE A 258 9.94 -10.62 2.85
N GLY A 259 8.79 -11.16 3.27
CA GLY A 259 8.62 -12.59 3.51
C GLY A 259 9.04 -13.41 2.28
N GLU A 260 8.52 -13.06 1.11
CA GLU A 260 8.84 -13.74 -0.15
C GLU A 260 10.31 -13.57 -0.56
N LEU A 261 10.92 -12.40 -0.34
CA LEU A 261 12.34 -12.19 -0.65
C LEU A 261 13.26 -12.97 0.30
N GLY A 262 12.87 -13.12 1.57
CA GLY A 262 13.60 -13.91 2.57
C GLY A 262 13.65 -15.39 2.19
N ASP A 263 12.51 -15.96 1.83
CA ASP A 263 12.38 -17.35 1.40
C ASP A 263 13.16 -17.64 0.11
N VAL A 264 13.28 -16.65 -0.77
CA VAL A 264 13.89 -16.81 -2.10
C VAL A 264 15.40 -16.51 -2.11
N LEU A 265 15.91 -15.67 -1.21
CA LEU A 265 17.33 -15.38 -1.09
C LEU A 265 18.08 -16.31 -0.12
N GLY A 266 17.35 -17.09 0.69
CA GLY A 266 17.89 -18.11 1.61
C GLY A 266 18.36 -19.41 0.94
N GLY A 267 18.70 -19.39 -0.35
CA GLY A 267 19.22 -20.56 -1.06
C GLY A 267 20.53 -21.10 -0.47
N PRO A 268 20.85 -22.39 -0.67
CA PRO A 268 22.06 -23.00 -0.12
C PRO A 268 23.31 -22.20 -0.52
N PRO A 269 24.29 -22.06 0.39
CA PRO A 269 25.47 -21.23 0.17
C PRO A 269 26.13 -21.62 -1.15
N ILE A 270 26.37 -20.62 -2.00
CA ILE A 270 27.10 -20.77 -3.25
C ILE A 270 28.51 -21.26 -2.89
N GLY A 271 28.70 -22.58 -2.95
CA GLY A 271 29.99 -23.22 -2.74
C GLY A 271 30.92 -22.75 -3.84
N ILE A 272 31.88 -21.89 -3.48
CA ILE A 272 33.04 -21.62 -4.32
C ILE A 272 33.84 -22.93 -4.32
N ILE A 273 33.74 -23.68 -5.41
CA ILE A 273 34.69 -24.78 -5.68
C ILE A 273 35.99 -24.10 -6.09
N THR A 274 36.96 -24.07 -5.18
CA THR A 274 38.36 -23.88 -5.56
C THR A 274 38.87 -25.24 -6.02
N ASP A 275 39.10 -25.38 -7.32
CA ASP A 275 39.85 -26.51 -7.87
C ASP A 275 41.31 -26.38 -7.42
N ASP A 276 41.84 -27.44 -6.80
CA ASP A 276 43.25 -27.64 -6.47
C ASP A 276 44.15 -27.78 -7.72
#